data_AF-A0A9W5WW19-F1
#
_entry.id   AF-A0A9W5WW19-F1
#
_cell.length_a   1.000
_cell.length_b   1.000
_cell.length_c   1.000
_cell.angle_alpha   90.00
_cell.angle_beta   90.00
_cell.angle_gamma   90.00
#
_symmetry.space_group_name_H-M   'P 1'
#
loop_
_entity.id
_entity.type
_entity.pdbx_description
1 polymer ?
#
loop_
_entity_poly.entity_id
_entity_poly.type
_entity_poly.pdbx_seq_one_letter_code
_entity_poly.pdbx_strand_id
1 'polypeptide(L)'
;MFRPSVLRRASKVCDALVMFGAHKERIPFVSHPGVMAVAQLLEMKSLVEHRAHFTQDDVNRMYEFDSSLAEKAQVAVDHDLPISHYNLEYLDKPGFLERLLEEKRMNEAIAAEVLSSPEGQYDQPESMSSYVPPEIPLEWRQHELAMTHAMVDVQPSILREMETQKKMREFMSRHQRK
;
A
#
# COMPACT_ATOMS: atom_id res chain seq x y z
N MET A 1 22.02 27.92 -39.16
CA MET A 1 20.84 27.08 -39.48
C MET A 1 21.00 25.73 -38.80
N PHE A 2 20.48 25.56 -37.58
CA PHE A 2 20.49 24.26 -36.89
C PHE A 2 19.26 23.44 -37.34
N ARG A 3 19.48 22.19 -37.74
CA ARG A 3 18.47 21.29 -38.32
C ARG A 3 17.37 20.94 -37.30
N PRO A 4 16.08 20.97 -37.68
CA PRO A 4 14.94 20.64 -36.80
C PRO A 4 14.77 19.13 -36.52
N SER A 5 15.78 18.29 -36.81
CA SER A 5 15.67 16.83 -36.66
C SER A 5 15.80 16.32 -35.23
N VAL A 6 16.36 17.11 -34.30
CA VAL A 6 16.51 16.73 -32.89
C VAL A 6 15.17 16.85 -32.14
N LEU A 7 14.34 17.84 -32.51
CA LEU A 7 13.04 18.10 -31.87
C LEU A 7 12.01 16.98 -32.09
N ARG A 8 12.14 16.18 -33.17
CA ARG A 8 11.23 15.04 -33.44
C ARG A 8 11.62 13.72 -32.74
N ARG A 9 12.78 13.64 -32.09
CA ARG A 9 13.18 12.43 -31.34
C ARG A 9 12.86 12.48 -29.86
N ALA A 10 12.56 13.66 -29.31
CA ALA A 10 12.18 13.82 -27.91
C ALA A 10 10.80 13.22 -27.57
N SER A 11 9.99 12.85 -28.57
CA SER A 11 8.68 12.22 -28.38
C SER A 11 8.70 10.69 -28.33
N LYS A 12 9.85 10.04 -28.56
CA LYS A 12 9.99 8.60 -28.33
C LYS A 12 10.58 8.40 -26.95
N VAL A 13 9.75 7.94 -26.02
CA VAL A 13 10.17 7.55 -24.67
C VAL A 13 11.37 6.60 -24.77
N CYS A 14 12.39 6.81 -23.94
CA CYS A 14 13.59 5.98 -23.96
C CYS A 14 13.23 4.53 -23.65
N ASP A 15 13.43 3.66 -24.64
CA ASP A 15 13.39 2.21 -24.49
C ASP A 15 14.42 1.75 -23.44
N ALA A 16 13.95 1.13 -22.34
CA ALA A 16 14.80 0.60 -21.28
C ALA A 16 15.19 -0.85 -21.61
N LEU A 17 16.48 -1.14 -21.62
CA LEU A 17 17.00 -2.50 -21.79
C LEU A 17 16.98 -3.22 -20.44
N VAL A 18 16.14 -4.25 -20.33
CA VAL A 18 15.94 -5.03 -19.09
C VAL A 18 16.40 -6.46 -19.32
N MET A 19 16.98 -7.06 -18.27
CA MET A 19 17.47 -8.44 -18.27
C MET A 19 16.69 -9.23 -17.23
N PHE A 20 15.88 -10.20 -17.66
CA PHE A 20 15.26 -11.17 -16.76
C PHE A 20 16.07 -12.47 -16.73
N GLY A 21 16.17 -13.10 -15.56
CA GLY A 21 16.79 -14.42 -15.37
C GLY A 21 18.06 -14.42 -14.50
N ALA A 22 18.38 -15.60 -13.93
CA ALA A 22 19.62 -15.81 -13.21
C ALA A 22 20.83 -15.81 -14.17
N HIS A 23 22.01 -15.43 -13.66
CA HIS A 23 23.24 -15.10 -14.39
C HIS A 23 23.60 -15.85 -15.69
N LYS A 24 23.13 -17.09 -15.92
CA LYS A 24 23.39 -17.90 -17.12
C LYS A 24 22.34 -17.79 -18.23
N GLU A 25 21.10 -17.45 -17.92
CA GLU A 25 19.98 -17.39 -18.88
C GLU A 25 19.30 -16.02 -18.80
N ARG A 26 20.05 -14.97 -19.12
CA ARG A 26 19.49 -13.61 -19.19
C ARG A 26 18.83 -13.39 -20.54
N ILE A 27 17.52 -13.15 -20.53
CA ILE A 27 16.76 -12.78 -21.72
C ILE A 27 16.67 -11.25 -21.77
N PRO A 28 17.37 -10.58 -22.71
CA PRO A 28 17.21 -9.14 -22.91
C PRO A 28 15.86 -8.87 -23.57
N PHE A 29 15.09 -7.96 -22.99
CA PHE A 29 13.97 -7.36 -23.70
C PHE A 29 13.94 -5.84 -23.49
N VAL A 30 13.40 -5.16 -24.48
CA VAL A 30 13.20 -3.72 -24.46
C VAL A 30 11.83 -3.47 -23.85
N SER A 31 11.79 -2.72 -22.74
CA SER A 31 10.55 -2.37 -22.07
C SER A 31 10.42 -0.86 -21.93
N HIS A 32 9.19 -0.39 -21.81
CA HIS A 32 8.92 0.99 -21.47
C HIS A 32 9.39 1.24 -20.01
N PRO A 33 10.12 2.33 -19.72
CA PRO A 33 10.68 2.58 -18.39
C PRO A 33 9.59 2.64 -17.31
N GLY A 34 8.38 3.08 -17.65
CA GLY A 34 7.22 3.01 -16.75
C GLY A 34 6.83 1.59 -16.34
N VAL A 35 6.88 0.63 -17.26
CA VAL A 35 6.59 -0.79 -16.95
C VAL A 35 7.65 -1.35 -16.00
N MET A 36 8.91 -0.97 -16.19
CA MET A 36 10.00 -1.37 -15.29
C MET A 36 9.85 -0.76 -13.89
N ALA A 37 9.49 0.52 -13.78
CA ALA A 37 9.26 1.17 -12.50
C ALA A 37 8.13 0.49 -11.72
N VAL A 38 7.00 0.18 -12.38
CA VAL A 38 5.88 -0.54 -11.77
C VAL A 38 6.31 -1.95 -11.35
N ALA A 39 7.01 -2.70 -12.21
CA ALA A 39 7.49 -4.05 -11.87
C ALA A 39 8.42 -4.05 -10.66
N GLN A 40 9.37 -3.11 -10.59
CA GLN A 40 10.29 -2.98 -9.46
C GLN A 40 9.55 -2.61 -8.17
N LEU A 41 8.56 -1.71 -8.23
CA LEU A 41 7.74 -1.35 -7.08
C LEU A 41 6.92 -2.54 -6.57
N LEU A 42 6.37 -3.35 -7.47
CA LEU A 42 5.62 -4.57 -7.12
C LEU A 42 6.51 -5.64 -6.49
N GLU A 43 7.79 -5.73 -6.87
CA GLU A 43 8.76 -6.62 -6.22
C GLU A 43 9.10 -6.18 -4.78
N MET A 44 9.04 -4.87 -4.50
CA MET A 44 9.30 -4.31 -3.18
C MET A 44 8.10 -4.49 -2.24
N LYS A 45 7.88 -5.74 -1.79
CA LYS A 45 6.76 -6.17 -0.91
C LYS A 45 6.56 -5.34 0.37
N SER A 46 7.58 -4.63 0.84
CA SER A 46 7.49 -3.79 2.04
C SER A 46 6.92 -2.40 1.78
N LEU A 47 6.82 -1.97 0.52
CA LEU A 47 6.36 -0.63 0.16
C LEU A 47 4.92 -0.60 -0.35
N VAL A 48 4.41 -1.73 -0.82
CA VAL A 48 3.09 -1.83 -1.45
C VAL A 48 2.21 -2.81 -0.68
N GLU A 49 1.02 -2.36 -0.32
CA GLU A 49 -0.01 -3.21 0.27
C GLU A 49 -0.78 -3.93 -0.85
N HIS A 50 -0.83 -5.26 -0.81
CA HIS A 50 -1.61 -6.04 -1.77
C HIS A 50 -3.10 -5.96 -1.44
N ARG A 51 -3.90 -5.46 -2.38
CA ARG A 51 -5.36 -5.38 -2.30
C ARG A 51 -5.98 -6.24 -3.39
N ALA A 52 -7.12 -6.88 -3.10
CA ALA A 52 -7.81 -7.76 -4.03
C ALA A 52 -9.32 -7.51 -4.01
N HIS A 53 -9.98 -7.79 -5.14
CA HIS A 53 -11.44 -7.90 -5.19
C HIS A 53 -11.82 -9.32 -4.74
N PHE A 54 -12.64 -9.41 -3.70
CA PHE A 54 -13.20 -10.68 -3.26
C PHE A 54 -14.34 -11.12 -4.19
N THR A 55 -14.51 -12.43 -4.35
CA THR A 55 -15.68 -13.02 -4.99
C THR A 55 -16.62 -13.63 -3.96
N GLN A 56 -17.88 -13.88 -4.34
CA GLN A 56 -18.84 -14.55 -3.45
C GLN A 56 -18.36 -15.95 -3.03
N ASP A 57 -17.62 -16.64 -3.90
CA ASP A 57 -17.05 -17.95 -3.58
C ASP A 57 -15.97 -17.83 -2.50
N ASP A 58 -15.17 -16.76 -2.51
CA ASP A 58 -14.18 -16.49 -1.46
C ASP A 58 -14.86 -16.23 -0.12
N VAL A 59 -15.94 -15.43 -0.10
CA VAL A 59 -16.73 -15.16 1.11
C VAL A 59 -17.33 -16.46 1.67
N ASN A 60 -17.89 -17.31 0.81
CA ASN A 60 -18.46 -18.59 1.23
C ASN A 60 -17.40 -19.51 1.87
N ARG A 61 -16.19 -19.56 1.30
CA ARG A 61 -15.07 -20.29 1.89
C ARG A 61 -14.64 -19.69 3.22
N MET A 62 -14.62 -18.36 3.33
CA MET A 62 -14.27 -17.68 4.59
C MET A 62 -15.28 -18.01 5.70
N TYR A 63 -16.58 -18.12 5.38
CA TYR A 63 -17.60 -18.52 6.36
C TYR A 63 -17.32 -19.88 7.02
N GLU A 64 -16.61 -20.80 6.35
CA GLU A 64 -16.22 -22.09 6.92
C GLU A 64 -15.18 -21.97 8.05
N PHE A 65 -14.40 -20.89 8.06
CA PHE A 65 -13.29 -20.68 9.00
C PHE A 65 -13.58 -19.56 10.00
N ASP A 66 -14.08 -18.42 9.54
CA ASP A 66 -14.37 -17.23 10.34
C ASP A 66 -15.59 -16.47 9.77
N SER A 67 -16.74 -16.64 10.42
CA SER A 67 -17.98 -15.97 10.02
C SER A 67 -17.94 -14.45 10.19
N SER A 68 -17.21 -13.94 11.19
CA SER A 68 -17.10 -12.50 11.46
C SER A 68 -16.30 -11.81 10.36
N LEU A 69 -15.18 -12.41 9.96
CA LEU A 69 -14.38 -11.89 8.86
C LEU A 69 -15.10 -12.04 7.51
N ALA A 70 -15.86 -13.12 7.32
CA ALA A 70 -16.67 -13.32 6.11
C ALA A 70 -17.77 -12.27 5.95
N GLU A 71 -18.44 -11.87 7.03
CA GLU A 71 -19.42 -10.78 7.00
C GLU A 71 -18.78 -9.45 6.54
N LYS A 72 -17.57 -9.14 7.00
CA LYS A 72 -16.81 -7.97 6.54
C LYS A 72 -16.41 -8.11 5.06
N ALA A 73 -16.01 -9.30 4.63
CA ALA A 73 -15.69 -9.58 3.24
C ALA A 73 -16.92 -9.41 2.33
N GLN A 74 -18.11 -9.81 2.80
CA GLN A 74 -19.36 -9.58 2.08
C GLN A 74 -19.60 -8.08 1.83
N VAL A 75 -19.39 -7.24 2.85
CA VAL A 75 -19.52 -5.77 2.67
C VAL A 75 -18.53 -5.27 1.61
N ALA A 76 -17.29 -5.78 1.58
CA ALA A 76 -16.32 -5.42 0.54
C ALA A 76 -16.78 -5.87 -0.86
N VAL A 77 -17.39 -7.04 -1.00
CA VAL A 77 -17.97 -7.54 -2.25
C VAL A 77 -19.14 -6.64 -2.70
N ASP A 78 -20.04 -6.29 -1.79
CA ASP A 78 -21.23 -5.49 -2.09
C ASP A 78 -20.87 -4.09 -2.62
N HIS A 79 -19.72 -3.55 -2.21
CA HIS A 79 -19.19 -2.27 -2.67
C HIS A 79 -18.13 -2.37 -3.78
N ASP A 80 -17.83 -3.57 -4.26
CA ASP A 80 -16.73 -3.84 -5.20
C ASP A 80 -15.40 -3.20 -4.73
N LEU A 81 -15.12 -3.28 -3.43
CA LEU A 81 -14.00 -2.57 -2.81
C LEU A 81 -12.73 -3.45 -2.83
N PRO A 82 -11.66 -3.04 -3.54
CA PRO A 82 -10.38 -3.72 -3.43
C PRO A 82 -9.77 -3.43 -2.05
N ILE A 83 -9.61 -4.47 -1.23
CA ILE A 83 -9.11 -4.34 0.14
C ILE A 83 -8.06 -5.40 0.45
N SER A 84 -7.13 -5.07 1.35
CA SER A 84 -6.17 -6.03 1.90
C SER A 84 -6.80 -6.83 3.04
N HIS A 85 -6.25 -8.00 3.34
CA HIS A 85 -6.69 -8.77 4.50
C HIS A 85 -6.44 -8.03 5.83
N TYR A 86 -5.40 -7.20 5.91
CA TYR A 86 -5.13 -6.37 7.08
C TYR A 86 -6.22 -5.32 7.32
N ASN A 87 -6.59 -4.56 6.28
CA ASN A 87 -7.62 -3.52 6.41
C ASN A 87 -9.01 -4.12 6.58
N LEU A 88 -9.26 -5.32 6.05
CA LEU A 88 -10.53 -6.02 6.19
C LEU A 88 -10.92 -6.26 7.66
N GLU A 89 -9.94 -6.51 8.54
CA GLU A 89 -10.18 -6.70 9.97
C GLU A 89 -10.80 -5.46 10.63
N TYR A 90 -10.53 -4.27 10.09
CA TYR A 90 -10.97 -2.99 10.65
C TYR A 90 -12.20 -2.40 9.95
N LEU A 91 -12.81 -3.11 9.00
CA LEU A 91 -13.92 -2.59 8.19
C LEU A 91 -15.15 -2.20 9.03
N ASP A 92 -15.36 -2.88 10.15
CA ASP A 92 -16.43 -2.60 11.13
C ASP A 92 -16.19 -1.34 11.95
N LYS A 93 -14.99 -0.75 11.90
CA LYS A 93 -14.67 0.42 12.70
C LYS A 93 -15.37 1.67 12.15
N PRO A 94 -15.92 2.53 13.04
CA PRO A 94 -16.68 3.70 12.60
C PRO A 94 -15.89 4.59 11.65
N GLY A 95 -16.47 4.94 10.51
CA GLY A 95 -15.87 5.86 9.55
C GLY A 95 -14.72 5.28 8.73
N PHE A 96 -14.39 3.99 8.84
CA PHE A 96 -13.30 3.40 8.06
C PHE A 96 -13.75 2.99 6.66
N LEU A 97 -14.91 2.35 6.54
CA LEU A 97 -15.49 1.98 5.24
C LEU A 97 -15.69 3.22 4.35
N GLU A 98 -16.23 4.30 4.90
CA GLU A 98 -16.47 5.55 4.17
C GLU A 98 -15.16 6.17 3.66
N ARG A 99 -14.08 6.09 4.46
CA ARG A 99 -12.76 6.54 4.03
C ARG A 99 -12.18 5.70 2.89
N LEU A 100 -12.40 4.38 2.92
CA LEU A 100 -11.97 3.48 1.84
C LEU A 100 -12.77 3.70 0.55
N LEU A 101 -14.08 3.96 0.66
CA LEU A 101 -14.91 4.29 -0.50
C LEU A 101 -14.52 5.63 -1.13
N GLU A 102 -14.19 6.62 -0.30
CA GLU A 102 -13.67 7.91 -0.77
C GLU A 102 -12.31 7.75 -1.45
N GLU A 103 -11.41 6.95 -0.87
CA GLU A 103 -10.12 6.60 -1.49
C GLU A 103 -10.31 5.91 -2.84
N LYS A 104 -11.22 4.93 -2.95
CA LYS A 104 -11.56 4.27 -4.23
C LYS A 104 -11.96 5.30 -5.28
N ARG A 105 -12.86 6.23 -4.93
CA ARG A 105 -13.32 7.29 -5.84
C ARG A 105 -12.19 8.20 -6.29
N MET A 106 -11.30 8.60 -5.37
CA MET A 106 -10.12 9.40 -5.71
C MET A 106 -9.17 8.65 -6.65
N ASN A 107 -8.91 7.36 -6.38
CA ASN A 107 -8.04 6.53 -7.21
C ASN A 107 -8.59 6.34 -8.62
N GLU A 108 -9.90 6.16 -8.78
CA GLU A 108 -10.55 6.09 -10.08
C GLU A 108 -10.43 7.40 -10.86
N ALA A 109 -10.57 8.54 -10.18
CA ALA A 109 -10.39 9.86 -10.79
C ALA A 109 -8.93 10.11 -11.22
N ILE A 110 -7.97 9.77 -10.37
CA ILE A 110 -6.52 9.86 -10.68
C ILE A 110 -6.19 8.96 -11.87
N ALA A 111 -6.69 7.73 -11.88
CA ALA A 111 -6.48 6.80 -12.98
C ALA A 111 -7.06 7.33 -14.29
N ALA A 112 -8.27 7.90 -14.26
CA ALA A 112 -8.89 8.51 -15.43
C ALA A 112 -8.08 9.72 -15.95
N GLU A 113 -7.57 10.58 -15.06
CA GLU A 113 -6.71 11.72 -15.42
C GLU A 113 -5.44 11.22 -16.11
N VAL A 114 -4.73 10.26 -15.51
CA VAL A 114 -3.49 9.70 -16.06
C VAL A 114 -3.72 9.01 -17.41
N LEU A 115 -4.82 8.27 -17.57
CA LEU A 115 -5.16 7.60 -18.84
C LEU A 115 -5.55 8.59 -19.94
N SER A 116 -6.05 9.77 -19.57
CA SER A 116 -6.40 10.83 -20.52
C SER A 116 -5.22 11.71 -20.93
N SER A 117 -4.11 11.65 -20.18
CA SER A 117 -2.91 12.45 -20.43
C SER A 117 -2.22 12.05 -21.74
N PRO A 118 -1.67 13.02 -22.50
CA PRO A 118 -0.99 12.74 -23.76
C PRO A 118 0.32 12.00 -23.53
N GLU A 119 0.66 11.10 -24.46
CA GLU A 119 1.91 10.36 -24.44
C GLU A 119 3.12 11.31 -24.31
N GLY A 120 4.01 10.99 -23.35
CA GLY A 120 5.23 11.78 -23.11
C GLY A 120 5.09 12.91 -22.08
N GLN A 121 3.88 13.20 -21.59
CA GLN A 121 3.68 14.08 -20.42
C GLN A 121 3.44 13.21 -19.18
N TYR A 122 4.42 13.20 -18.28
CA TYR A 122 4.44 12.38 -17.06
C TYR A 122 4.48 13.22 -15.79
N ASP A 123 3.91 14.42 -15.84
CA ASP A 123 3.78 15.27 -14.66
C ASP A 123 2.79 14.64 -13.68
N GLN A 124 2.98 14.91 -12.39
CA GLN A 124 2.11 14.39 -11.36
C GLN A 124 0.70 14.98 -11.51
N PRO A 125 -0.36 14.15 -11.55
CA PRO A 125 -1.72 14.63 -11.71
C PRO A 125 -2.15 15.52 -10.54
N GLU A 126 -2.92 16.58 -10.83
CA GLU A 126 -3.31 17.56 -9.81
C GLU A 126 -4.18 16.91 -8.73
N SER A 127 -5.02 15.95 -9.12
CA SER A 127 -5.86 15.15 -8.22
C SER A 127 -5.06 14.43 -7.13
N MET A 128 -3.81 14.05 -7.41
CA MET A 128 -2.93 13.38 -6.44
C MET A 128 -2.52 14.29 -5.26
N SER A 129 -2.57 15.61 -5.43
CA SER A 129 -2.16 16.56 -4.37
C SER A 129 -3.05 16.48 -3.12
N SER A 130 -4.30 16.05 -3.30
CA SER A 130 -5.30 15.90 -2.23
C SER A 130 -5.36 14.49 -1.64
N TYR A 131 -4.61 13.54 -2.22
CA TYR A 131 -4.67 12.14 -1.83
C TYR A 131 -4.03 11.92 -0.46
N VAL A 132 -4.79 11.28 0.44
CA VAL A 132 -4.30 10.83 1.75
C VAL A 132 -4.73 9.37 1.93
N PRO A 133 -3.79 8.45 2.22
CA PRO A 133 -4.14 7.05 2.44
C PRO A 133 -4.98 6.89 3.71
N PRO A 134 -5.99 6.01 3.71
CA PRO A 134 -6.78 5.71 4.89
C PRO A 134 -5.95 4.89 5.88
N GLU A 135 -5.30 5.60 6.82
CA GLU A 135 -4.50 4.94 7.87
C GLU A 135 -5.39 4.36 8.97
N ILE A 136 -5.02 3.17 9.44
CA ILE A 136 -5.59 2.56 10.63
C ILE A 136 -5.00 3.25 11.88
N PRO A 137 -5.83 3.91 12.71
CA PRO A 137 -5.39 4.52 13.95
C PRO A 137 -4.66 3.51 14.85
N LEU A 138 -3.57 3.96 15.50
CA LEU A 138 -2.80 3.13 16.43
C LEU A 138 -3.65 2.57 17.58
N GLU A 139 -4.71 3.29 17.97
CA GLU A 139 -5.63 2.88 19.02
C GLU A 139 -6.39 1.60 18.67
N TRP A 140 -6.64 1.34 17.39
CA TRP A 140 -7.33 0.13 16.95
C TRP A 140 -6.39 -1.07 16.86
N ARG A 141 -5.09 -0.81 16.59
CA ARG A 141 -4.01 -1.80 16.48
C ARG A 141 -3.43 -2.26 17.83
N GLN A 142 -4.07 -1.92 18.95
CA GLN A 142 -3.57 -2.29 20.27
C GLN A 142 -3.44 -3.80 20.47
N HIS A 143 -4.27 -4.60 19.80
CA HIS A 143 -4.21 -6.06 19.88
C HIS A 143 -3.00 -6.65 19.12
N GLU A 144 -2.56 -6.02 18.03
CA GLU A 144 -1.35 -6.38 17.28
C GLU A 144 -0.07 -5.96 18.01
N LEU A 145 -0.14 -4.81 18.68
CA LEU A 145 0.96 -4.24 19.47
C LEU A 145 1.05 -4.85 20.88
N ALA A 146 0.05 -5.62 21.29
CA ALA A 146 0.07 -6.35 22.55
C ALA A 146 1.16 -7.42 22.45
N MET A 147 2.28 -7.16 23.12
CA MET A 147 3.34 -8.14 23.35
C MET A 147 2.69 -9.39 23.97
N THR A 148 2.58 -10.46 23.18
CA THR A 148 2.08 -11.73 23.69
C THR A 148 3.11 -12.31 24.67
N HIS A 149 2.64 -13.03 25.70
CA HIS A 149 3.54 -13.72 26.64
C HIS A 149 4.61 -14.56 25.92
N ALA A 150 4.24 -15.17 24.78
CA ALA A 150 5.16 -15.92 23.93
C ALA A 150 6.34 -15.09 23.39
N MET A 151 6.13 -13.83 23.00
CA MET A 151 7.23 -12.95 22.52
C MET A 151 8.20 -12.58 23.65
N VAL A 152 7.67 -12.39 24.85
CA VAL A 152 8.45 -12.10 26.07
C VAL A 152 9.29 -13.32 26.47
N ASP A 153 8.72 -14.52 26.36
CA ASP A 153 9.40 -15.77 26.69
C ASP A 153 10.55 -16.10 25.70
N VAL A 154 10.36 -15.80 24.41
CA VAL A 154 11.38 -15.98 23.37
C VAL A 154 12.51 -14.96 23.50
N GLN A 155 12.21 -13.73 23.92
CA GLN A 155 13.22 -12.68 24.03
C GLN A 155 13.02 -11.79 25.29
N PRO A 156 13.59 -12.18 26.45
CA PRO A 156 13.42 -11.47 27.71
C PRO A 156 14.08 -10.07 27.75
N SER A 157 14.91 -9.73 26.75
CA SER A 157 15.47 -8.37 26.62
C SER A 157 14.40 -7.32 26.32
N ILE A 158 13.28 -7.72 25.69
CA ILE A 158 12.15 -6.84 25.38
C ILE A 158 11.58 -6.20 26.67
N LEU A 159 11.47 -6.97 27.76
CA LEU A 159 11.00 -6.44 29.05
C LEU A 159 11.91 -5.33 29.59
N ARG A 160 13.23 -5.49 29.47
CA ARG A 160 14.21 -4.50 29.93
C ARG A 160 14.15 -3.21 29.10
N GLU A 161 13.95 -3.34 27.79
CA GLU A 161 13.78 -2.21 26.89
C GLU A 161 12.48 -1.45 27.19
N MET A 162 11.37 -2.16 27.45
CA MET A 162 10.10 -1.56 27.84
C MET A 162 10.19 -0.77 29.15
N GLU A 163 10.84 -1.35 30.18
CA GLU A 163 11.08 -0.63 31.44
C GLU A 163 11.92 0.63 31.23
N THR A 164 12.92 0.55 30.36
CA THR A 164 13.81 1.66 30.04
C THR A 164 13.05 2.77 29.30
N GLN A 165 12.23 2.41 28.30
CA GLN A 165 11.38 3.35 27.58
C GLN A 165 10.34 3.99 28.49
N LYS A 166 9.74 3.23 29.42
CA LYS A 166 8.81 3.75 30.42
C LYS A 166 9.48 4.79 31.33
N LYS A 167 10.66 4.47 31.87
CA LYS A 167 11.46 5.40 32.69
C LYS A 167 11.85 6.66 31.90
N MET A 168 12.21 6.52 30.62
CA MET A 168 12.53 7.64 29.74
C MET A 168 11.30 8.54 29.50
N ARG A 169 10.14 7.95 29.24
CA ARG A 169 8.88 8.69 29.03
C ARG A 169 8.43 9.44 30.28
N GLU A 170 8.57 8.83 31.45
CA GLU A 170 8.33 9.47 32.74
C GLU A 170 9.35 10.58 33.05
N PHE A 171 10.61 10.42 32.64
CA PHE A 171 11.63 11.44 32.80
C PHE A 171 11.34 12.67 31.92
N MET A 172 10.99 12.43 30.64
CA MET A 172 10.64 13.49 29.69
C MET A 172 9.38 14.25 30.10
N SER A 173 8.33 13.55 30.54
CA SER A 173 7.08 14.19 30.98
C SER A 173 7.25 15.03 32.25
N ARG A 174 8.16 14.64 33.15
CA ARG A 174 8.55 15.43 34.32
C ARG A 174 9.34 16.70 33.95
N HIS A 175 10.15 16.64 32.89
CA HIS A 175 10.99 17.77 32.47
C HIS A 175 10.32 18.71 31.46
N GLN A 176 9.27 18.29 30.76
CA GLN A 176 8.45 19.18 29.92
C GLN A 176 7.47 20.08 30.70
N ARG A 177 7.28 19.84 32.00
CA ARG A 177 6.39 20.63 32.88
C ARG A 177 7.11 21.74 33.67
N LYS A 178 8.35 22.08 33.32
CA LYS A 178 9.08 23.25 33.81
C LYS A 178 9.38 24.19 32.65
#